data_AF-A0A094X5J0-F1
#
_entry.id   AF-A0A094X5J0-F1
#
_cell.length_a   1.000
_cell.length_b   1.000
_cell.length_c   1.000
_cell.angle_alpha   90.00
_cell.angle_beta   90.00
_cell.angle_gamma   90.00
#
_symmetry.space_group_name_H-M   'P 1'
#
loop_
_entity.id
_entity.type
_entity.pdbx_description
1 polymer ?
#
loop_
_entity_poly.entity_id
_entity_poly.type
_entity_poly.pdbx_seq_one_letter_code
_entity_poly.pdbx_strand_id
1 'polypeptide(L)'
;MRTHKNADIQSSCLRERITSAALYGASLFLFVIPSLVGVFFSEKGSFVHQNSRMILNFDILLLLLAVPFTVLSIVGIGILGFGLVYLLHFAFIGIGLIKSFRGEVWQNPLSFDLINRKTP
;
A
#
# COMPACT_ATOMS: atom_id res chain seq x y z
N MET A 1 -16.04 7.39 -34.48
CA MET A 1 -16.58 7.39 -33.09
C MET A 1 -15.86 6.43 -32.12
N ARG A 2 -15.33 5.27 -32.55
CA ARG A 2 -14.57 4.34 -31.65
C ARG A 2 -13.22 4.87 -31.13
N THR A 3 -12.53 5.73 -31.89
CA THR A 3 -11.19 6.23 -31.53
C THR A 3 -11.19 7.12 -30.28
N HIS A 4 -12.21 7.98 -30.12
CA HIS A 4 -12.35 8.83 -28.93
C HIS A 4 -12.63 8.04 -27.64
N LYS A 5 -13.44 6.97 -27.71
CA LYS A 5 -13.75 6.14 -26.55
C LYS A 5 -12.52 5.38 -26.03
N ASN A 6 -11.67 4.90 -26.93
CA ASN A 6 -10.46 4.18 -26.54
C ASN A 6 -9.43 5.10 -25.87
N ALA A 7 -9.30 6.35 -26.35
CA ALA A 7 -8.41 7.34 -25.73
C ALA A 7 -8.85 7.70 -24.30
N ASP A 8 -10.15 7.83 -24.07
CA ASP A 8 -10.69 8.15 -22.74
C ASP A 8 -10.43 7.01 -21.73
N ILE A 9 -10.71 5.75 -22.12
CA ILE A 9 -10.45 4.56 -21.28
C ILE A 9 -8.96 4.40 -20.96
N GLN A 10 -8.09 4.68 -21.93
CA GLN A 10 -6.65 4.62 -21.71
C GLN A 10 -6.18 5.70 -20.73
N SER A 11 -6.76 6.90 -20.80
CA SER A 11 -6.46 7.99 -19.87
C SER A 11 -6.93 7.68 -18.44
N SER A 12 -8.09 7.06 -18.27
CA SER A 12 -8.63 6.71 -16.94
C SER A 12 -7.82 5.60 -16.28
N CYS A 13 -7.50 4.53 -17.03
CA CYS A 13 -6.62 3.46 -16.53
C CYS A 13 -5.23 3.99 -16.14
N LEU A 14 -4.67 4.89 -16.96
CA LEU A 14 -3.39 5.53 -16.66
C LEU A 14 -3.46 6.35 -15.36
N ARG A 15 -4.53 7.13 -15.15
CA ARG A 15 -4.73 7.88 -13.91
C ARG A 15 -4.77 6.97 -12.69
N GLU A 16 -5.53 5.88 -12.73
CA GLU A 16 -5.62 4.95 -11.60
C GLU A 16 -4.27 4.30 -11.25
N ARG A 17 -3.47 3.94 -12.26
CA ARG A 17 -2.12 3.40 -12.07
C ARG A 17 -1.19 4.42 -11.43
N ILE A 18 -1.17 5.66 -11.92
CA ILE A 18 -0.32 6.72 -11.36
C ILE A 18 -0.76 7.05 -9.94
N THR A 19 -2.06 7.17 -9.68
CA THR A 19 -2.58 7.45 -8.33
C THR A 19 -2.22 6.34 -7.36
N SER A 20 -2.43 5.08 -7.72
CA SER A 20 -2.05 3.95 -6.85
C SER A 20 -0.54 3.88 -6.61
N ALA A 21 0.28 4.12 -7.63
CA ALA A 21 1.73 4.19 -7.48
C ALA A 21 2.16 5.36 -6.57
N ALA A 22 1.52 6.52 -6.71
CA ALA A 22 1.75 7.66 -5.83
C ALA A 22 1.40 7.35 -4.38
N LEU A 23 0.36 6.55 -4.12
CA LEU A 23 0.02 6.10 -2.76
C LEU A 23 1.08 5.18 -2.16
N TYR A 24 1.63 4.23 -2.93
CA TYR A 24 2.78 3.43 -2.49
C TYR A 24 3.99 4.32 -2.18
N GLY A 25 4.33 5.23 -3.10
CA GLY A 25 5.45 6.15 -2.92
C GLY A 25 5.27 7.08 -1.72
N ALA A 26 4.06 7.60 -1.50
CA ALA A 26 3.75 8.43 -0.35
C ALA A 26 3.77 7.64 0.96
N SER A 27 3.25 6.41 0.96
CA SER A 27 3.27 5.52 2.13
C SER A 27 4.70 5.24 2.58
N LEU A 28 5.67 5.20 1.66
CA LEU A 28 7.08 5.06 2.01
C LEU A 28 7.59 6.12 3.01
N PHE A 29 7.07 7.35 2.91
CA PHE A 29 7.49 8.49 3.74
C PHE A 29 6.49 8.85 4.85
N LEU A 30 5.20 8.65 4.58
CA LEU A 30 4.09 9.04 5.46
C LEU A 30 3.40 7.83 6.13
N PHE A 31 3.93 6.63 5.90
CA PHE A 31 3.48 5.36 6.46
C PHE A 31 1.98 5.12 6.21
N VAL A 32 1.17 5.04 7.28
CA VAL A 32 -0.27 4.71 7.22
C VAL A 32 -1.13 5.80 6.58
N ILE A 33 -0.72 7.08 6.59
CA ILE A 33 -1.62 8.19 6.21
C ILE A 33 -2.12 8.07 4.75
N PRO A 34 -1.26 7.85 3.75
CA PRO A 34 -1.69 7.79 2.35
C PRO A 34 -2.57 6.57 2.08
N SER A 35 -2.27 5.43 2.70
CA SER A 35 -3.06 4.22 2.55
C SER A 35 -4.45 4.38 3.16
N LEU A 36 -4.56 5.06 4.29
CA LEU A 36 -5.84 5.43 4.90
C LEU A 36 -6.66 6.33 3.95
N VAL A 37 -6.05 7.41 3.45
CA VAL A 37 -6.69 8.32 2.49
C VAL A 37 -7.16 7.57 1.25
N GLY A 38 -6.32 6.71 0.69
CA GLY A 38 -6.65 5.87 -0.45
C GLY A 38 -7.84 4.95 -0.21
N VAL A 39 -7.97 4.37 0.99
CA VAL A 39 -9.13 3.52 1.33
C VAL A 39 -10.42 4.32 1.47
N PHE A 40 -10.38 5.48 2.14
CA PHE A 40 -11.58 6.27 2.45
C PHE A 40 -12.07 7.13 1.28
N PHE A 41 -11.17 7.69 0.48
CA PHE A 41 -11.51 8.61 -0.60
C PHE A 41 -11.65 7.94 -1.96
N SER A 42 -11.16 6.72 -2.13
CA SER A 42 -11.34 5.99 -3.39
C SER A 42 -12.68 5.25 -3.43
N GLU A 43 -13.28 5.20 -4.61
CA GLU A 43 -14.51 4.43 -4.82
C GLU A 43 -14.30 2.96 -4.50
N LYS A 44 -15.27 2.36 -3.80
CA LYS A 44 -15.20 0.94 -3.40
C LYS A 44 -15.14 0.06 -4.64
N GLY A 45 -14.13 -0.80 -4.71
CA GLY A 45 -13.91 -1.72 -5.85
C GLY A 45 -12.99 -1.17 -6.94
N SER A 46 -12.66 0.13 -6.93
CA SER A 46 -11.67 0.71 -7.85
C SER A 46 -10.26 0.09 -7.65
N PHE A 47 -9.43 0.15 -8.68
CA PHE A 47 -8.04 -0.34 -8.62
C PHE A 47 -7.24 0.36 -7.50
N VAL A 48 -7.46 1.67 -7.35
CA VAL A 48 -6.83 2.49 -6.31
C VAL A 48 -7.26 2.02 -4.91
N HIS A 49 -8.56 1.76 -4.70
CA HIS A 49 -9.06 1.29 -3.41
C HIS A 49 -8.49 -0.09 -3.03
N GLN A 50 -8.39 -1.02 -3.99
CA GLN A 50 -7.83 -2.34 -3.75
C GLN A 50 -6.34 -2.28 -3.36
N ASN A 51 -5.54 -1.49 -4.09
CA ASN A 51 -4.14 -1.27 -3.73
C ASN A 51 -3.99 -0.56 -2.38
N SER A 52 -4.82 0.44 -2.10
CA SER A 52 -4.80 1.18 -0.83
C SER A 52 -5.08 0.26 0.36
N ARG A 53 -6.00 -0.70 0.21
CA ARG A 53 -6.27 -1.71 1.25
C ARG A 53 -5.08 -2.64 1.48
N MET A 54 -4.41 -3.06 0.41
CA MET A 54 -3.21 -3.90 0.51
C MET A 54 -2.08 -3.16 1.26
N ILE A 55 -1.84 -1.89 0.91
CA ILE A 55 -0.88 -1.05 1.61
C ILE A 55 -1.27 -0.93 3.09
N LEU A 56 -2.53 -0.59 3.38
CA LEU A 56 -2.99 -0.35 4.74
C LEU A 56 -2.90 -1.61 5.62
N ASN A 57 -3.26 -2.78 5.09
CA ASN A 57 -3.12 -4.05 5.79
C ASN A 57 -1.65 -4.33 6.16
N PHE A 58 -0.72 -4.02 5.25
CA PHE A 58 0.71 -4.18 5.49
C PHE A 58 1.27 -3.16 6.51
N ASP A 59 0.88 -1.89 6.39
CA ASP A 59 1.31 -0.83 7.31
C ASP A 59 0.87 -1.13 8.75
N ILE A 60 -0.37 -1.61 8.93
CA ILE A 60 -0.89 -2.02 10.25
C ILE A 60 -0.08 -3.19 10.82
N LEU A 61 0.25 -4.18 10.00
CA LEU A 61 1.08 -5.30 10.44
C LEU A 61 2.47 -4.83 10.90
N LEU A 62 3.12 -3.96 10.13
CA LEU A 62 4.43 -3.44 10.51
C LEU A 62 4.35 -2.56 11.75
N LEU A 63 3.26 -1.80 11.94
CA LEU A 63 3.02 -1.06 13.18
C LEU A 63 2.94 -2.01 14.37
N LEU A 64 2.21 -3.13 14.26
CA LEU A 64 2.13 -4.15 15.30
C LEU A 64 3.49 -4.80 15.56
N LEU A 65 4.28 -5.07 14.52
CA LEU A 65 5.64 -5.60 14.66
C LEU A 65 6.59 -4.60 15.32
N ALA A 66 6.35 -3.29 15.17
CA ALA A 66 7.15 -2.25 15.80
C ALA A 66 6.88 -2.12 17.31
N VAL A 67 5.71 -2.52 17.81
CA VAL A 67 5.35 -2.45 19.25
C VAL A 67 6.36 -3.13 20.17
N PRO A 68 6.77 -4.40 19.97
CA PRO A 68 7.78 -5.01 20.84
C PRO A 68 9.15 -4.31 20.74
N PHE A 69 9.49 -3.72 19.59
CA PHE A 69 10.74 -2.98 19.44
C PHE A 69 10.75 -1.64 20.17
N THR A 70 9.59 -1.00 20.41
CA THR A 70 9.53 0.17 21.30
C THR A 70 9.96 -0.20 22.71
N VAL A 71 9.52 -1.35 23.23
CA VAL A 71 9.90 -1.85 24.56
C VAL A 71 11.38 -2.23 24.59
N LEU A 72 11.87 -2.94 23.57
CA LEU A 72 13.30 -3.30 23.44
C LEU A 72 14.21 -2.08 23.24
N SER A 73 13.68 -0.94 22.79
CA SER A 73 14.48 0.29 22.58
C SER A 73 14.98 0.88 23.90
N ILE A 74 14.32 0.60 25.03
CA ILE A 74 14.77 0.99 26.38
C ILE A 74 16.18 0.46 26.66
N VAL A 75 16.51 -0.71 26.10
CA VAL A 75 17.81 -1.38 26.25
C VAL A 75 18.71 -1.17 25.01
N GLY A 76 18.35 -0.25 24.11
CA GLY A 76 19.08 0.08 22.88
C GLY A 76 18.90 -0.89 21.71
N ILE A 77 18.62 -2.17 21.98
CA ILE A 77 18.48 -3.22 20.94
C ILE A 77 17.31 -2.95 20.00
N GLY A 78 16.26 -2.28 20.47
CA GLY A 78 15.09 -1.94 19.66
C GLY A 78 15.42 -1.10 18.41
N ILE A 79 16.52 -0.34 18.42
CA ILE A 79 16.95 0.48 17.27
C ILE A 79 17.25 -0.39 16.04
N LEU A 80 17.88 -1.56 16.24
CA LEU A 80 18.13 -2.52 15.17
C LEU A 80 16.81 -3.13 14.65
N GLY A 81 15.86 -3.37 15.54
CA GLY A 81 14.51 -3.84 15.20
C GLY A 81 13.75 -2.85 14.31
N PHE A 82 13.79 -1.55 14.62
CA PHE A 82 13.20 -0.52 13.77
C PHE A 82 13.87 -0.44 12.40
N GLY A 83 15.20 -0.63 12.33
CA GLY A 83 15.92 -0.73 11.05
C GLY A 83 15.41 -1.89 10.19
N LEU A 84 15.16 -3.05 10.79
CA LEU A 84 14.58 -4.20 10.10
C LEU A 84 13.14 -3.95 9.63
N VAL A 85 12.30 -3.35 10.47
CA VAL A 85 10.92 -2.97 10.11
C VAL A 85 10.91 -2.01 8.92
N TYR A 86 11.78 -1.00 8.92
CA TYR A 86 11.88 -0.04 7.83
C TYR A 86 12.39 -0.70 6.54
N LEU A 87 13.36 -1.62 6.63
CA LEU A 87 13.87 -2.35 5.48
C LEU A 87 12.78 -3.23 4.84
N LEU A 88 11.99 -3.93 5.66
CA LEU A 88 10.84 -4.72 5.19
C LEU A 88 9.81 -3.79 4.52
N HIS A 89 9.50 -2.67 5.16
CA HIS A 89 8.58 -1.67 4.60
C HIS A 89 9.02 -1.23 3.20
N PHE A 90 10.29 -0.80 3.08
CA PHE A 90 10.87 -0.32 1.82
C PHE A 90 10.81 -1.39 0.73
N ALA A 91 11.22 -2.62 1.03
CA ALA A 91 11.26 -3.70 0.06
C ALA A 91 9.86 -4.03 -0.49
N PHE A 92 8.87 -4.21 0.38
CA PHE A 92 7.54 -4.63 -0.03
C PHE A 92 6.72 -3.50 -0.65
N ILE A 93 6.82 -2.26 -0.15
CA ILE A 93 6.21 -1.10 -0.80
C ILE A 93 6.83 -0.87 -2.18
N GLY A 94 8.14 -1.06 -2.34
CA GLY A 94 8.81 -0.98 -3.64
C GLY A 94 8.29 -2.00 -4.66
N ILE A 95 8.06 -3.25 -4.24
CA ILE A 95 7.47 -4.28 -5.11
C ILE A 95 6.04 -3.90 -5.50
N GLY A 96 5.23 -3.44 -4.53
CA GLY A 96 3.87 -2.98 -4.77
C GLY A 96 3.80 -1.79 -5.73
N LEU A 97 4.72 -0.84 -5.60
CA LEU A 97 4.86 0.31 -6.50
C LEU A 97 5.07 -0.13 -7.96
N ILE A 98 6.03 -1.04 -8.19
CA ILE A 98 6.35 -1.53 -9.53
C ILE A 98 5.15 -2.30 -10.12
N LYS A 99 4.45 -3.10 -9.31
CA LYS A 99 3.27 -3.86 -9.76
C LYS A 99 2.06 -2.97 -10.03
N SER A 100 1.89 -1.90 -9.26
CA SER A 100 0.86 -0.88 -9.51
C SER A 100 1.05 -0.21 -10.86
N PHE A 101 2.28 0.12 -11.27
CA PHE A 101 2.56 0.62 -12.62
C PHE A 101 2.19 -0.39 -13.72
N ARG A 102 2.28 -1.69 -13.42
CA ARG A 102 1.84 -2.77 -14.31
C ARG A 102 0.33 -3.02 -14.26
N GLY A 103 -0.43 -2.28 -13.46
CA GLY A 103 -1.88 -2.47 -13.33
C GLY A 103 -2.26 -3.76 -12.61
N GLU A 104 -1.34 -4.34 -11.84
CA GLU A 104 -1.56 -5.54 -11.05
C GLU A 104 -1.81 -5.15 -9.59
N VAL A 105 -2.84 -5.73 -8.97
CA VAL A 105 -3.02 -5.62 -7.52
C VAL A 105 -2.14 -6.66 -6.86
N TRP A 106 -1.13 -6.21 -6.13
CA TRP A 106 -0.23 -7.12 -5.45
C TRP A 106 -0.71 -7.43 -4.04
N GLN A 107 -0.93 -8.72 -3.77
CA GLN A 107 -1.15 -9.21 -2.42
C GLN A 107 0.22 -9.48 -1.78
N ASN A 108 0.50 -8.76 -0.70
CA ASN A 108 1.74 -8.95 0.03
C ASN A 108 1.62 -10.25 0.86
N PRO A 109 2.54 -11.23 0.72
CA PRO A 109 2.48 -12.48 1.47
C PRO A 109 2.56 -12.27 2.99
N LEU A 110 3.15 -11.16 3.43
CA LEU A 110 3.17 -10.82 4.85
C LEU A 110 1.88 -10.15 5.32
N SER A 111 1.14 -9.44 4.45
CA SER A 111 -0.07 -8.76 4.88
C SER A 111 -1.18 -9.77 5.17
N PHE A 112 -1.64 -9.81 6.42
CA PHE A 112 -2.89 -10.46 6.75
C PHE A 112 -4.05 -9.62 6.22
N ASP A 113 -5.09 -10.29 5.73
CA ASP A 113 -6.27 -9.66 5.17
C ASP A 113 -7.20 -9.16 6.31
N LEU A 114 -6.73 -8.14 7.03
CA LEU A 114 -7.40 -7.56 8.20
C LEU A 114 -8.65 -6.81 7.80
N ILE A 115 -8.53 -6.00 6.75
CA ILE A 115 -9.66 -5.40 6.06
C ILE A 115 -10.05 -6.38 4.95
N ASN A 116 -10.66 -7.51 5.30
CA ASN A 116 -11.31 -8.37 4.32
C ASN A 116 -12.81 -8.08 4.28
N ARG A 117 -13.32 -7.62 3.14
CA ARG A 117 -14.73 -7.75 2.81
C ARG A 117 -14.83 -9.03 1.99
N LYS A 118 -15.33 -10.11 2.61
CA LYS A 118 -16.05 -11.13 1.84
C LYS A 118 -17.21 -10.41 1.15
N THR A 119 -17.03 -9.95 -0.08
CA THR A 119 -18.18 -9.79 -0.96
C THR A 119 -18.58 -11.20 -1.41
N PRO A 120 -19.90 -11.47 -1.54
CA PRO A 120 -20.45 -12.82 -1.68
C PRO A 120 -19.79 -13.65 -2.78
#